data_AF-A0A7G6XT65-F1
#
_entry.id   AF-A0A7G6XT65-F1
#
_cell.length_a   1.000
_cell.length_b   1.000
_cell.length_c   1.000
_cell.angle_alpha   90.00
_cell.angle_beta   90.00
_cell.angle_gamma   90.00
#
_symmetry.space_group_name_H-M   'P 1'
#
loop_
_entity.id
_entity.type
_entity.pdbx_description
1 polymer ?
#
loop_
_entity_poly.entity_id
_entity_poly.type
_entity_poly.pdbx_seq_one_letter_code
_entity_poly.pdbx_strand_id
1 'polypeptide(L)'
;MAEETTVEKTWRLMLEGDPTVRRGDPAVMEAAYAEPRLRVLFPFPSHGCLTFHRNSQFPWSNDLPFIAGSSTCVVYGPSYSSVLGEGLTPKEAAALVVANLPLDCGPAYDGPWPPPDSPTD
;
A
#
# COMPACT_ATOMS: atom_id res chain seq x y z
N MET A 1 -14.54 -4.98 22.09
CA MET A 1 -13.30 -4.44 21.54
C MET A 1 -13.13 -5.13 20.20
N ALA A 2 -13.14 -4.41 19.08
CA ALA A 2 -12.86 -5.03 17.79
C ALA A 2 -11.41 -5.52 17.82
N GLU A 3 -11.17 -6.74 17.34
CA GLU A 3 -9.82 -7.27 17.17
C GLU A 3 -9.09 -6.40 16.14
N GLU A 4 -7.85 -5.98 16.47
CA GLU A 4 -6.98 -5.25 15.55
C GLU A 4 -6.70 -6.14 14.34
N THR A 5 -7.01 -5.65 13.15
CA THR A 5 -6.75 -6.39 11.91
C THR A 5 -5.25 -6.47 11.64
N THR A 6 -4.80 -7.47 10.87
CA THR A 6 -3.40 -7.58 10.41
C THR A 6 -2.92 -6.27 9.76
N VAL A 7 -3.78 -5.62 8.97
CA VAL A 7 -3.50 -4.36 8.28
C VAL A 7 -3.26 -3.22 9.28
N GLU A 8 -4.17 -3.02 10.23
CA GLU A 8 -4.04 -1.99 11.27
C GLU A 8 -2.77 -2.19 12.11
N LYS A 9 -2.51 -3.45 12.50
CA LYS A 9 -1.31 -3.83 13.24
C LYS A 9 -0.04 -3.51 12.45
N THR A 10 0.02 -3.89 11.17
CA THR A 10 1.19 -3.63 10.31
C THR A 10 1.44 -2.14 10.15
N TRP A 11 0.40 -1.34 9.86
CA TRP A 11 0.53 0.12 9.80
C TRP A 11 1.06 0.72 11.10
N ARG A 12 0.47 0.34 12.23
CA ARG A 12 0.91 0.83 13.55
C ARG A 12 2.38 0.52 13.80
N LEU A 13 2.78 -0.74 13.63
CA LEU A 13 4.18 -1.17 13.85
C LEU A 13 5.15 -0.46 12.90
N MET A 14 4.75 -0.19 11.65
CA MET A 14 5.58 0.54 10.69
C MET A 14 5.80 1.99 11.11
N LEU A 15 4.75 2.66 11.61
CA LEU A 15 4.83 4.03 12.10
C LEU A 15 5.59 4.13 13.44
N GLU A 16 5.49 3.11 14.29
CA GLU A 16 6.27 2.98 15.53
C GLU A 16 7.75 2.67 15.27
N GLY A 17 8.11 2.30 14.03
CA GLY A 17 9.49 1.95 13.65
C GLY A 17 9.93 0.59 14.18
N ASP A 18 8.98 -0.31 14.44
CA ASP A 18 9.24 -1.63 15.00
C ASP A 18 10.16 -2.46 14.07
N PRO A 19 11.22 -3.11 14.60
CA PRO A 19 12.18 -3.83 13.78
C PRO A 19 11.64 -5.13 13.16
N THR A 20 10.48 -5.62 13.57
CA THR A 20 9.85 -6.85 13.06
C THR A 20 9.09 -6.64 11.75
N VAL A 21 8.77 -5.39 11.41
CA VAL A 21 8.13 -5.03 10.14
C VAL A 21 9.12 -4.44 9.14
N ARG A 22 8.73 -4.41 7.87
CA ARG A 22 9.57 -3.85 6.81
C ARG A 22 9.68 -2.34 7.01
N ARG A 23 10.90 -1.81 6.85
CA ARG A 23 11.15 -0.37 6.89
C ARG A 23 10.89 0.24 5.52
N GLY A 24 10.16 1.35 5.51
CA GLY A 24 10.01 2.25 4.38
C GLY A 24 10.53 3.65 4.72
N ASP A 25 10.36 4.60 3.80
CA ASP A 25 10.59 6.01 4.09
C ASP A 25 9.50 6.54 5.05
N PRO A 26 9.86 7.14 6.21
CA PRO A 26 8.88 7.61 7.18
C PRO A 26 7.88 8.63 6.63
N ALA A 27 8.34 9.59 5.82
CA ALA A 27 7.47 10.63 5.28
C ALA A 27 6.46 10.06 4.28
N VAL A 28 6.87 9.08 3.46
CA VAL A 28 5.98 8.36 2.55
C VAL A 28 4.98 7.50 3.32
N MET A 29 5.40 6.79 4.36
CA MET A 29 4.51 5.98 5.19
C MET A 29 3.48 6.84 5.93
N GLU A 30 3.89 7.95 6.54
CA GLU A 30 2.99 8.89 7.21
C GLU A 30 1.98 9.50 6.25
N ALA A 31 2.44 9.93 5.06
CA ALA A 31 1.58 10.49 4.03
C ALA A 31 0.56 9.46 3.52
N ALA A 32 0.99 8.22 3.28
CA ALA A 32 0.08 7.15 2.87
C ALA A 32 -0.92 6.78 3.97
N TYR A 33 -0.49 6.70 5.23
CA TYR A 33 -1.37 6.39 6.36
C TYR A 33 -2.43 7.47 6.61
N ALA A 34 -2.13 8.73 6.30
CA ALA A 34 -3.07 9.84 6.40
C ALA A 34 -4.27 9.71 5.43
N GLU A 35 -4.13 8.94 4.35
CA GLU A 35 -5.19 8.67 3.38
C GLU A 35 -6.06 7.48 3.84
N PRO A 36 -7.35 7.67 4.18
CA PRO A 36 -8.19 6.60 4.71
C PRO A 36 -8.32 5.39 3.78
N ARG A 37 -8.30 5.64 2.45
CA ARG A 37 -8.39 4.58 1.43
C ARG A 37 -7.12 3.74 1.32
N LEU A 38 -5.95 4.28 1.67
CA LEU A 38 -4.69 3.53 1.70
C LEU A 38 -4.48 2.83 3.05
N ARG A 39 -4.93 3.45 4.14
CA ARG A 39 -4.84 2.88 5.49
C ARG A 39 -5.54 1.54 5.65
N VAL A 40 -6.55 1.26 4.83
CA VAL A 40 -7.27 -0.02 4.83
C VAL A 40 -6.63 -1.08 3.92
N LEU A 41 -5.56 -0.73 3.19
CA LEU A 41 -4.79 -1.66 2.35
C LEU A 41 -3.55 -2.15 3.09
N PHE A 42 -3.06 -3.34 2.72
CA PHE A 42 -1.86 -3.89 3.33
C PHE A 42 -0.61 -3.17 2.78
N PRO A 43 0.17 -2.47 3.63
CA PRO A 43 1.37 -1.77 3.20
C PRO A 43 2.55 -2.74 3.08
N PHE A 44 3.33 -2.60 2.01
CA PHE A 44 4.50 -3.44 1.79
C PHE A 44 5.68 -2.61 1.25
N PRO A 45 6.53 -2.06 2.13
CA PRO A 45 7.70 -1.33 1.70
C PRO A 45 8.81 -2.30 1.25
N SER A 46 9.32 -2.11 0.04
CA SER A 46 10.39 -2.93 -0.54
C SER A 46 11.16 -2.16 -1.60
N HIS A 47 12.49 -2.30 -1.64
CA HIS A 47 13.37 -1.67 -2.64
C HIS A 47 13.16 -0.15 -2.83
N GLY A 48 12.90 0.59 -1.75
CA GLY A 48 12.64 2.03 -1.82
C GLY A 48 11.26 2.41 -2.38
N CYS A 49 10.37 1.43 -2.52
CA CYS A 49 8.98 1.61 -2.87
C CYS A 49 8.07 1.28 -1.68
N LEU A 50 6.91 1.93 -1.63
CA LEU A 50 5.79 1.55 -0.78
C LEU A 50 4.66 1.04 -1.67
N THR A 51 4.49 -0.27 -1.73
CA THR A 51 3.39 -0.93 -2.46
C THR A 51 2.21 -1.19 -1.55
N PHE A 52 1.03 -1.35 -2.16
CA PHE A 52 -0.21 -1.68 -1.47
C PHE A 52 -0.78 -2.97 -2.05
N HIS A 53 -1.35 -3.80 -1.18
CA HIS A 53 -1.98 -5.05 -1.57
C HIS A 53 -3.38 -5.15 -0.97
N ARG A 54 -4.28 -5.80 -1.73
CA ARG A 54 -5.64 -6.14 -1.29
C ARG A 54 -5.67 -7.32 -0.30
N ASN A 55 -4.52 -7.87 0.06
CA ASN A 55 -4.36 -9.10 0.82
C ASN A 55 -3.12 -9.02 1.73
N SER A 56 -3.14 -9.71 2.88
CA SER A 56 -2.08 -9.65 3.90
C SER A 56 -0.99 -10.73 3.77
N GLN A 57 -1.23 -11.80 3.00
CA GLN A 57 -0.29 -12.92 2.86
C GLN A 57 0.03 -13.20 1.39
N PHE A 58 1.23 -13.71 1.11
CA PHE A 58 1.61 -14.11 -0.25
C PHE A 58 0.70 -15.25 -0.77
N PRO A 59 0.30 -15.28 -2.06
CA PRO A 59 0.70 -14.40 -3.17
C PRO A 59 0.10 -12.99 -3.09
N TRP A 60 0.77 -11.99 -3.66
CA TRP A 60 0.33 -10.59 -3.66
C TRP A 60 -0.52 -10.25 -4.88
N SER A 61 -1.54 -9.42 -4.69
CA SER A 61 -2.44 -8.92 -5.76
C SER A 61 -1.74 -8.15 -6.88
N ASN A 62 -0.73 -7.32 -6.55
CA ASN A 62 0.10 -6.53 -7.51
C ASN A 62 -0.66 -5.68 -8.56
N ASP A 63 -1.94 -5.40 -8.31
CA ASP A 63 -2.87 -4.72 -9.22
C ASP A 63 -3.12 -3.25 -8.85
N LEU A 64 -2.43 -2.73 -7.83
CA LEU A 64 -2.58 -1.37 -7.33
C LEU A 64 -1.37 -0.47 -7.71
N PRO A 65 -1.59 0.84 -7.89
CA PRO A 65 -0.51 1.80 -8.01
C PRO A 65 0.32 1.89 -6.71
N PHE A 66 1.56 2.35 -6.81
CA PHE A 66 2.48 2.43 -5.67
C PHE A 66 3.42 3.63 -5.77
N ILE A 67 4.05 3.97 -4.64
CA ILE A 67 4.96 5.09 -4.50
C ILE A 67 6.40 4.59 -4.50
N ALA A 68 7.30 5.24 -5.22
CA ALA A 68 8.73 5.03 -5.16
C ALA A 68 9.45 6.32 -4.75
N GLY A 69 10.54 6.19 -3.97
CA GLY A 69 11.34 7.32 -3.51
C GLY A 69 10.97 7.78 -2.10
N SER A 70 11.48 8.96 -1.73
CA SER A 70 11.35 9.54 -0.38
C SER A 70 10.89 11.00 -0.44
N SER A 71 11.80 11.98 -0.51
CA SER A 71 11.46 13.40 -0.59
C SER A 71 10.92 13.81 -1.96
N THR A 72 11.37 13.10 -3.00
CA THR A 72 10.94 13.27 -4.39
C THR A 72 10.39 11.93 -4.86
N CYS A 73 9.07 11.83 -4.91
CA CYS A 73 8.35 10.60 -5.20
C CYS A 73 8.02 10.47 -6.69
N VAL A 74 7.97 9.22 -7.13
CA VAL A 74 7.37 8.80 -8.40
C VAL A 74 6.23 7.85 -8.08
N VAL A 75 5.08 8.04 -8.71
CA VAL A 75 3.95 7.11 -8.61
C VAL A 75 3.88 6.27 -9.87
N TYR A 76 3.95 4.96 -9.69
CA TYR A 76 3.81 4.00 -10.77
C TYR A 76 2.41 3.39 -10.76
N GLY A 77 1.93 3.05 -11.96
CA GLY A 77 0.77 2.20 -12.14
C GLY A 77 1.06 0.76 -11.72
N PRO A 78 0.03 -0.10 -11.70
CA PRO A 78 0.15 -1.51 -11.32
C PRO A 78 1.29 -2.21 -12.09
N SER A 79 2.11 -2.98 -11.37
CA SER A 79 3.23 -3.74 -11.95
C SER A 79 4.17 -2.92 -12.86
N TYR A 80 4.41 -1.65 -12.54
CA TYR A 80 5.24 -0.72 -13.33
C TYR A 80 4.73 -0.49 -14.77
N SER A 81 3.44 -0.71 -15.03
CA SER A 81 2.84 -0.56 -16.37
C SER A 81 2.93 0.87 -16.93
N SER A 82 2.96 1.88 -16.07
CA SER A 82 3.06 3.29 -16.44
C SER A 82 3.62 4.14 -15.31
N VAL A 83 4.10 5.34 -15.64
CA VAL A 83 4.35 6.39 -14.66
C VAL A 83 3.13 7.31 -14.60
N LEU A 84 2.55 7.47 -13.43
CA LEU A 84 1.36 8.31 -13.20
C LEU A 84 1.74 9.74 -12.79
N GLY A 85 2.92 9.91 -12.19
CA GLY A 85 3.48 11.23 -11.85
C GLY A 85 4.89 11.11 -11.26
N GLU A 86 5.69 12.16 -11.44
CA GLU A 86 7.07 12.25 -10.98
C GLU A 86 7.31 13.58 -10.27
N GLY A 87 8.36 13.65 -9.44
CA GLY A 87 8.72 14.91 -8.77
C GLY A 87 7.77 15.31 -7.65
N LEU A 88 6.96 14.37 -7.16
CA LEU A 88 5.87 14.62 -6.22
C LEU A 88 6.39 14.67 -4.78
N THR A 89 5.74 15.45 -3.93
CA THR A 89 5.89 15.29 -2.47
C THR A 89 5.22 13.97 -2.02
N PRO A 90 5.59 13.42 -0.85
CA PRO A 90 4.93 12.24 -0.29
C PRO A 90 3.41 12.33 -0.23
N LYS A 91 2.87 13.51 0.12
CA LYS A 91 1.42 13.75 0.21
C LYS A 91 0.75 13.73 -1.16
N GLU A 92 1.36 14.39 -2.15
CA GLU A 92 0.85 14.38 -3.52
C GLU A 92 0.91 12.98 -4.13
N ALA A 93 1.97 12.24 -3.84
CA ALA A 93 2.10 10.85 -4.27
C ALA A 93 1.00 9.96 -3.66
N ALA A 94 0.73 10.07 -2.36
CA ALA A 94 -0.36 9.35 -1.70
C ALA A 94 -1.72 9.70 -2.30
N ALA A 95 -2.02 10.99 -2.48
CA ALA A 95 -3.26 11.44 -3.12
C ALA A 95 -3.40 10.92 -4.56
N LEU A 96 -2.31 10.90 -5.33
CA LEU A 96 -2.31 10.39 -6.70
C LEU A 96 -2.53 8.87 -6.76
N VAL A 97 -1.97 8.10 -5.83
CA VAL A 97 -2.29 6.67 -5.68
C VAL A 97 -3.79 6.51 -5.43
N VAL A 98 -4.36 7.25 -4.46
CA VAL A 98 -5.80 7.19 -4.13
C VAL A 98 -6.68 7.51 -5.34
N ALA A 99 -6.30 8.52 -6.13
CA ALA A 99 -7.03 8.93 -7.33
C ALA A 99 -7.03 7.85 -8.43
N ASN A 100 -6.01 6.98 -8.44
CA ASN A 100 -5.84 5.91 -9.43
C ASN A 100 -6.13 4.51 -8.87
N LEU A 101 -6.68 4.41 -7.65
CA LEU A 101 -7.15 3.13 -7.11
C LEU A 101 -8.35 2.61 -7.94
N PRO A 102 -8.43 1.29 -8.19
CA PRO A 102 -9.61 0.68 -8.77
C PRO A 102 -10.90 1.03 -7.99
N LEU A 103 -12.02 1.14 -8.70
CA LEU A 103 -13.32 1.50 -8.09
C LEU A 103 -13.81 0.45 -7.07
N ASP A 104 -13.44 -0.80 -7.29
CA ASP A 104 -13.75 -1.96 -6.44
C ASP A 104 -12.70 -2.19 -5.35
N CYS A 105 -11.75 -1.28 -5.17
CA CYS A 105 -10.70 -1.38 -4.16
C CYS A 105 -11.26 -1.15 -2.75
N GLY A 106 -11.68 -2.24 -2.11
CA GLY A 106 -12.08 -2.28 -0.71
C GLY A 106 -10.92 -2.48 0.27
N PRO A 107 -11.21 -2.66 1.56
CA PRO A 107 -10.22 -3.04 2.57
C PRO A 107 -9.51 -4.34 2.20
N ALA A 108 -8.22 -4.43 2.54
CA ALA A 108 -7.47 -5.67 2.39
C ALA A 108 -8.00 -6.75 3.33
N TYR A 109 -8.09 -7.98 2.84
CA TYR A 109 -8.50 -9.13 3.65
C TYR A 109 -7.29 -9.91 4.17
N ASP A 110 -7.53 -10.70 5.22
CA ASP A 110 -6.49 -11.56 5.78
C ASP A 110 -6.39 -12.87 4.99
N GLY A 111 -5.24 -13.10 4.34
CA GLY A 111 -5.00 -14.31 3.53
C GLY A 111 -4.24 -14.09 2.22
N PRO A 112 -4.05 -15.16 1.43
CA PRO A 112 -3.37 -15.15 0.12
C PRO A 112 -4.26 -14.62 -1.01
N TRP A 113 -3.67 -14.11 -2.09
CA TRP A 113 -4.36 -13.76 -3.35
C TRP A 113 -4.23 -14.86 -4.42
N PRO A 114 -5.27 -15.10 -5.26
CA PRO A 114 -6.63 -14.55 -5.17
C PRO A 114 -7.40 -15.12 -3.97
N PRO A 115 -8.47 -14.45 -3.50
CA PRO A 115 -9.28 -14.97 -2.41
C PRO A 115 -9.90 -16.32 -2.79
N PRO A 116 -10.11 -17.24 -1.83
CA PRO A 116 -10.52 -18.63 -2.11
C PRO A 116 -11.86 -18.76 -2.87
N ASP A 117 -12.75 -17.78 -2.77
CA ASP A 117 -14.03 -17.74 -3.49
C ASP A 117 -13.95 -16.99 -4.84
N SER A 118 -12.75 -16.61 -5.29
CA SER A 118 -12.59 -16.05 -6.64
C SER A 118 -12.71 -17.17 -7.66
N PRO A 119 -13.65 -17.09 -8.62
CA PRO A 119 -13.74 -18.09 -9.67
C PRO A 119 -12.39 -18.13 -10.39
N THR A 120 -11.75 -19.28 -10.34
CA THR A 120 -10.59 -19.60 -11.19
C THR A 120 -11.17 -19.82 -12.57
N ASP A 121 -11.02 -18.86 -13.48
CA ASP A 121 -11.26 -19.06 -14.91
C ASP A 121 -10.03 -19.73 -15.54
#